data_AF-A0A151Z4Z1-F1
#
_entry.id   AF-A0A151Z4Z1-F1
#
_cell.length_a   1.000
_cell.length_b   1.000
_cell.length_c   1.000
_cell.angle_alpha   90.00
_cell.angle_beta   90.00
_cell.angle_gamma   90.00
#
_symmetry.space_group_name_H-M   'P 1'
#
loop_
_entity.id
_entity.type
_entity.pdbx_description
1 polymer ?
#
loop_
_entity_poly.entity_id
_entity_poly.type
_entity_poly.pdbx_seq_one_letter_code
_entity_poly.pdbx_strand_id
1 'polypeptide(L)'
;MTSECTTTQHLRETVLYCLDCKKSCCSKCLFKNHPNHTVKDSEDVFQDIISKSNQFNEDLNEILQRKIDQKQKNEELFKVDVEDHYTQTVATLSSHFRELHDQLHFKELDLKRELKSYYDENLEIFTTVISKLENDISQTQNLFTEYKIYQQKGGFSTPDTPSPLLEESVDDKEIDRKRVKLGRLQQQQDGGYIDFAKYQQEHLSFINKYSMTIEDLKRHDMVEYTKYKPILEIFSRLKFEVSMMDLTNERPVISSLYKTKYIYKAFKEQGIERIDVMADESHIVVPKNNNPDVLLPSGIIDNRIYQISVQDHLYYFNNDKYFCIDLGLGMMAKWSQGHLPALNPTGSHYSSCYDGKDSIYITGGVDNTTNRELKNIYRFNVRSKHCELLPVTLMLPSKFHHLVYGGEDILYIVGGFSLQENGVNGTTMAIDRISKLNTRDLTIREVAKLDKAILSVCFDPENQLFYIITFTRPFEFYVFNLKTKELTSLQSPPIVLVKAESISLTKLYHCGNTIAMIYPSPTMIQTIFKYSIADNHWSQNEFKLSMINIYK
;
A
#
# COMPACT_ATOMS: atom_id res chain seq x y z
N MET A 1 110.11 -27.40 29.16
CA MET A 1 108.82 -26.67 29.21
C MET A 1 107.89 -27.33 28.20
N THR A 2 106.85 -28.02 28.64
CA THR A 2 105.84 -28.61 27.76
C THR A 2 104.92 -27.49 27.27
N SER A 3 105.05 -27.09 26.01
CA SER A 3 104.11 -26.16 25.37
C SER A 3 102.71 -26.76 25.44
N GLU A 4 101.74 -26.04 26.01
CA GLU A 4 100.33 -26.44 26.03
C GLU A 4 99.57 -25.77 24.88
N CYS A 5 98.49 -26.40 24.40
CA CYS A 5 97.61 -25.74 23.42
C CYS A 5 96.90 -24.57 24.10
N THR A 6 96.90 -23.41 23.46
CA THR A 6 96.09 -22.26 23.89
C THR A 6 94.77 -22.25 23.13
N THR A 7 93.87 -21.34 23.50
CA THR A 7 92.56 -21.16 22.84
C THR A 7 92.64 -20.73 21.37
N THR A 8 93.79 -20.19 20.94
CA THR A 8 94.00 -19.70 19.58
C THR A 8 95.17 -20.37 18.85
N GLN A 9 96.02 -21.12 19.56
CA GLN A 9 97.13 -21.87 18.98
C GLN A 9 97.14 -23.32 19.46
N HIS A 10 96.87 -24.22 18.52
CA HIS A 10 96.96 -25.65 18.75
C HIS A 10 98.32 -26.19 18.33
N LEU A 11 98.84 -27.17 19.08
CA LEU A 11 100.16 -27.77 18.84
C LEU A 11 100.18 -28.77 17.67
N ARG A 12 99.02 -29.08 17.12
CA ARG A 12 98.81 -29.97 15.97
C ARG A 12 97.73 -29.36 15.09
N GLU A 13 97.67 -29.82 13.84
CA GLU A 13 96.64 -29.44 12.89
C GLU A 13 95.22 -29.69 13.46
N THR A 14 94.35 -28.72 13.26
CA THR A 14 92.97 -28.73 13.75
C THR A 14 92.05 -29.33 12.70
N VAL A 15 92.11 -30.66 12.56
CA VAL A 15 91.25 -31.44 11.64
C VAL A 15 89.92 -31.88 12.28
N LEU A 16 89.71 -31.55 13.55
CA LEU A 16 88.51 -31.95 14.31
C LEU A 16 87.73 -30.72 14.78
N TYR A 17 86.41 -30.86 14.85
CA TYR A 17 85.50 -29.83 15.35
C TYR A 17 84.63 -30.38 16.48
N CYS A 18 84.71 -29.75 17.66
CA CYS A 18 83.93 -30.14 18.82
C CYS A 18 82.54 -29.48 18.76
N LEU A 19 81.49 -30.30 18.68
CA LEU A 19 80.11 -29.84 18.54
C LEU A 19 79.59 -29.18 19.83
N ASP A 20 80.02 -29.66 21.00
CA ASP A 20 79.60 -29.11 22.29
C ASP A 20 80.24 -27.74 22.57
N CYS A 21 81.52 -27.57 22.23
CA CYS A 21 82.24 -26.31 22.46
C CYS A 21 82.14 -25.33 21.29
N LYS A 22 81.67 -25.78 20.12
CA LYS A 22 81.60 -25.01 18.87
C LYS A 22 82.94 -24.39 18.48
N LYS A 23 84.02 -25.19 18.58
CA LYS A 23 85.40 -24.77 18.30
C LYS A 23 86.16 -25.90 17.63
N SER A 24 87.05 -25.53 16.70
CA SER A 24 88.04 -26.45 16.13
C SER A 24 89.03 -26.87 17.21
N CYS A 25 89.42 -28.14 17.20
CA CYS A 25 90.37 -28.68 18.16
C CYS A 25 91.34 -29.63 17.46
N CYS A 26 92.57 -29.70 17.99
CA CYS A 26 93.53 -30.72 17.54
C CYS A 26 93.38 -32.00 18.35
N SER A 27 93.97 -33.10 17.89
CA SER A 27 93.90 -34.41 18.55
C SER A 27 94.35 -34.38 20.03
N LYS A 28 95.27 -33.47 20.42
CA LYS A 28 95.71 -33.33 21.82
C LYS A 28 94.66 -32.65 22.71
N CYS A 29 93.94 -31.67 22.17
CA CYS A 29 92.87 -30.98 22.89
C CYS A 29 91.67 -31.89 23.15
N LEU A 30 91.42 -32.84 22.23
CA LEU A 30 90.37 -33.85 22.39
C LEU A 30 90.53 -34.61 23.71
N PHE A 31 91.71 -35.20 23.95
CA PHE A 31 91.94 -35.99 25.16
C PHE A 31 92.03 -35.15 26.45
N LYS A 32 92.58 -33.93 26.38
CA LYS A 32 92.83 -33.12 27.59
C LYS A 32 91.61 -32.31 28.03
N ASN A 33 90.94 -31.65 27.08
CA ASN A 33 89.92 -30.63 27.37
C ASN A 33 88.51 -31.02 26.88
N HIS A 34 88.40 -32.07 26.06
CA HIS A 34 87.14 -32.53 25.48
C HIS A 34 86.93 -34.05 25.59
N PRO A 35 87.28 -34.71 26.71
CA PRO A 35 87.30 -36.18 26.78
C PRO A 35 85.91 -36.82 26.60
N ASN A 36 84.85 -36.07 26.88
CA ASN A 36 83.46 -36.53 26.79
C ASN A 36 82.62 -35.72 25.78
N HIS A 37 83.25 -34.92 24.92
CA HIS A 37 82.51 -34.12 23.94
C HIS A 37 82.38 -34.87 22.61
N THR A 38 81.31 -34.59 21.90
CA THR A 38 81.06 -35.08 20.55
C THR A 38 81.92 -34.29 19.57
N VAL A 39 82.80 -34.98 18.87
CA VAL A 39 83.75 -34.37 17.94
C VAL A 39 83.62 -35.05 16.57
N LYS A 40 83.54 -34.25 15.52
CA LYS A 40 83.49 -34.69 14.12
C LYS A 40 84.72 -34.19 13.36
N ASP A 41 85.00 -34.78 12.20
CA ASP A 41 85.97 -34.20 11.27
C ASP A 41 85.48 -32.81 10.82
N SER A 42 86.41 -31.85 10.69
CA SER A 42 86.08 -30.50 10.25
C SER A 42 85.46 -30.46 8.85
N GLU A 43 85.87 -31.34 7.94
CA GLU A 43 85.31 -31.44 6.60
C GLU A 43 83.87 -31.97 6.63
N ASP A 44 83.59 -32.98 7.47
CA ASP A 44 82.23 -33.49 7.65
C ASP A 44 81.29 -32.41 8.20
N VAL A 45 81.75 -31.59 9.14
CA VAL A 45 80.96 -30.45 9.67
C VAL A 45 80.74 -29.39 8.58
N PHE A 46 81.73 -29.15 7.73
CA PHE A 46 81.60 -28.20 6.62
C PHE A 46 80.58 -28.71 5.57
N GLN A 47 80.63 -29.98 5.19
CA GLN A 47 79.65 -30.61 4.30
C GLN A 47 78.24 -30.64 4.91
N ASP A 48 78.12 -30.91 6.22
CA ASP A 48 76.85 -30.81 6.96
C ASP A 48 76.29 -29.38 6.93
N ILE A 49 77.14 -28.34 7.02
CA ILE A 49 76.70 -26.94 6.94
C ILE A 49 76.26 -26.58 5.52
N ILE A 50 77.02 -26.98 4.49
CA ILE A 50 76.67 -26.71 3.09
C ILE A 50 75.36 -27.40 2.72
N SER A 51 75.20 -28.68 3.07
CA SER A 51 73.97 -29.43 2.79
C SER A 51 72.76 -28.80 3.48
N LYS A 52 72.89 -28.41 4.75
CA LYS A 52 71.83 -27.67 5.46
C LYS A 52 71.55 -26.30 4.86
N SER A 53 72.58 -25.59 4.38
CA SER A 53 72.40 -24.30 3.71
C SER A 53 71.67 -24.45 2.37
N ASN A 54 71.95 -25.51 1.62
CA ASN A 54 71.26 -25.80 0.36
C ASN A 54 69.80 -26.18 0.61
N GLN A 55 69.55 -27.06 1.58
CA GLN A 55 68.19 -27.41 2.00
C GLN A 55 67.41 -26.17 2.46
N PHE A 56 68.04 -25.30 3.26
CA PHE A 56 67.42 -24.05 3.69
C PHE A 56 67.08 -23.11 2.52
N ASN A 57 67.94 -23.04 1.49
CA ASN A 57 67.66 -22.28 0.28
C ASN A 57 66.51 -22.88 -0.54
N GLU A 58 66.41 -24.20 -0.62
CA GLU A 58 65.28 -24.90 -1.26
C GLU A 58 63.97 -24.61 -0.52
N ASP A 59 63.97 -24.72 0.83
CA ASP A 59 62.82 -24.39 1.67
C ASP A 59 62.38 -22.92 1.49
N LEU A 60 63.35 -21.98 1.43
CA LEU A 60 63.07 -20.57 1.19
C LEU A 60 62.46 -20.32 -0.20
N ASN A 61 62.96 -20.98 -1.23
CA ASN A 61 62.41 -20.88 -2.58
C ASN A 61 61.00 -21.45 -2.66
N GLU A 62 60.72 -22.56 -1.97
CA GLU A 62 59.39 -23.14 -1.89
C GLU A 62 58.41 -22.21 -1.17
N ILE A 63 58.82 -21.59 -0.06
CA ILE A 63 58.02 -20.58 0.66
C ILE A 63 57.75 -19.38 -0.24
N LEU A 64 58.77 -18.90 -0.96
CA LEU A 64 58.64 -17.77 -1.90
C LEU A 64 57.63 -18.10 -3.01
N GLN A 65 57.73 -19.29 -3.61
CA GLN A 65 56.80 -19.71 -4.65
C GLN A 65 55.37 -19.82 -4.12
N ARG A 66 55.18 -20.43 -2.94
CA ARG A 66 53.86 -20.48 -2.28
C ARG A 66 53.28 -19.08 -2.04
N LYS A 67 54.12 -18.09 -1.72
CA LYS A 67 53.67 -16.70 -1.53
C LYS A 67 53.31 -16.01 -2.85
N ILE A 68 54.01 -16.32 -3.94
CA ILE A 68 53.68 -15.84 -5.28
C ILE A 68 52.33 -16.43 -5.72
N ASP A 69 52.14 -17.74 -5.57
CA ASP A 69 50.89 -18.43 -5.95
C ASP A 69 49.72 -17.92 -5.11
N GLN A 70 49.92 -17.72 -3.80
CA GLN A 70 48.92 -17.13 -2.91
C GLN A 70 48.54 -15.71 -3.35
N LYS A 71 49.51 -14.89 -3.77
CA LYS A 71 49.25 -13.54 -4.27
C LYS A 71 48.40 -13.60 -5.55
N GLN A 72 48.77 -14.42 -6.52
CA GLN A 72 48.03 -14.56 -7.79
C GLN A 72 46.59 -15.03 -7.54
N LYS A 73 46.39 -16.03 -6.68
CA LYS A 73 45.05 -16.49 -6.32
C LYS A 73 44.20 -15.39 -5.68
N ASN A 74 44.80 -14.56 -4.83
CA ASN A 74 44.09 -13.43 -4.22
C ASN A 74 43.75 -12.33 -5.23
N GLU A 75 44.63 -12.07 -6.20
CA GLU A 75 44.37 -11.13 -7.29
C GLU A 75 43.22 -11.61 -8.20
N GLU A 76 43.18 -12.91 -8.51
CA GLU A 76 42.09 -13.53 -9.26
C GLU A 76 40.76 -13.47 -8.50
N LEU A 77 40.76 -13.82 -7.21
CA LEU A 77 39.57 -13.72 -6.36
C LEU A 77 39.05 -12.29 -6.26
N PHE A 78 39.94 -11.31 -6.08
CA PHE A 78 39.54 -9.91 -6.03
C PHE A 78 38.90 -9.45 -7.35
N LYS A 79 39.51 -9.82 -8.48
CA LYS A 79 38.99 -9.46 -9.81
C LYS A 79 37.59 -10.05 -10.05
N VAL A 80 37.41 -11.34 -9.79
CA VAL A 80 36.14 -12.04 -10.04
C VAL A 80 35.06 -11.64 -9.03
N ASP A 81 35.38 -11.66 -7.73
CA ASP A 81 34.35 -11.52 -6.70
C ASP A 81 34.02 -10.05 -6.43
N VAL A 82 34.99 -9.14 -6.61
CA VAL A 82 34.81 -7.72 -6.25
C VAL A 82 34.64 -6.86 -7.49
N GLU A 83 35.57 -6.94 -8.46
CA GLU A 83 35.58 -6.02 -9.60
C GLU A 83 34.46 -6.34 -10.61
N ASP A 84 34.28 -7.62 -10.97
CA ASP A 84 33.21 -8.03 -11.89
C ASP A 84 31.83 -7.82 -11.24
N HIS A 85 31.66 -8.16 -9.95
CA HIS A 85 30.41 -7.95 -9.23
C HIS A 85 30.06 -6.46 -9.12
N TYR A 86 31.04 -5.60 -8.81
CA TYR A 86 30.87 -4.15 -8.80
C TYR A 86 30.42 -3.65 -10.18
N THR A 87 31.11 -4.07 -11.24
CA THR A 87 30.81 -3.68 -12.63
C THR A 87 29.40 -4.10 -13.04
N GLN A 88 29.00 -5.34 -12.72
CA GLN A 88 27.65 -5.85 -12.98
C GLN A 88 26.58 -5.06 -12.21
N THR A 89 26.86 -4.71 -10.95
CA THR A 89 25.94 -3.92 -10.12
C THR A 89 25.75 -2.52 -10.69
N VAL A 90 26.84 -1.84 -11.09
CA VAL A 90 26.78 -0.53 -11.72
C VAL A 90 26.04 -0.57 -13.06
N ALA A 91 26.25 -1.61 -13.87
CA ALA A 91 25.54 -1.80 -15.13
C ALA A 91 24.03 -2.00 -14.90
N THR A 92 23.66 -2.82 -13.91
CA THR A 92 22.27 -3.07 -13.51
C THR A 92 21.59 -1.78 -13.03
N LEU A 93 22.26 -1.04 -12.15
CA LEU A 93 21.78 0.25 -11.65
C LEU A 93 21.55 1.24 -12.80
N SER A 94 22.51 1.34 -13.72
CA SER A 94 22.40 2.20 -14.91
C SER A 94 21.29 1.76 -15.88
N SER A 95 20.95 0.47 -15.91
CA SER A 95 19.81 -0.04 -16.66
C SER A 95 18.49 0.39 -16.01
N HIS A 96 18.35 0.23 -14.70
CA HIS A 96 17.14 0.64 -13.97
C HIS A 96 16.89 2.15 -14.07
N PHE A 97 17.93 2.98 -14.00
CA PHE A 97 17.77 4.44 -14.18
C PHE A 97 17.31 4.82 -15.58
N ARG A 98 17.77 4.11 -16.62
CA ARG A 98 17.29 4.32 -18.00
C ARG A 98 15.81 3.93 -18.12
N GLU A 99 15.43 2.78 -17.59
CA GLU A 99 14.04 2.34 -17.60
C GLU A 99 13.12 3.32 -16.84
N LEU A 100 13.56 3.81 -15.68
CA LEU A 100 12.81 4.80 -14.91
C LEU A 100 12.67 6.13 -15.67
N HIS A 101 13.72 6.58 -16.35
CA HIS A 101 13.66 7.76 -17.20
C HIS A 101 12.67 7.58 -18.35
N ASP A 102 12.66 6.41 -19.00
CA ASP A 102 11.71 6.10 -20.07
C ASP A 102 10.27 6.09 -19.54
N GLN A 103 10.01 5.44 -18.39
CA GLN A 103 8.70 5.45 -17.74
C GLN A 103 8.22 6.88 -17.41
N LEU A 104 9.12 7.72 -16.90
CA LEU A 104 8.84 9.13 -16.61
C LEU A 104 8.49 9.89 -17.89
N HIS A 105 9.24 9.67 -18.97
CA HIS A 105 9.00 10.29 -20.25
C HIS A 105 7.65 9.86 -20.86
N PHE A 106 7.32 8.56 -20.81
CA PHE A 106 6.00 8.08 -21.24
C PHE A 106 4.87 8.75 -20.46
N LYS A 107 5.00 8.84 -19.14
CA LYS A 107 3.99 9.49 -18.29
C LYS A 107 3.87 10.99 -18.57
N GLU A 108 4.97 11.67 -18.84
CA GLU A 108 4.99 13.07 -19.27
C GLU A 108 4.22 13.26 -20.59
N LEU A 109 4.47 12.39 -21.58
CA LEU A 109 3.77 12.44 -22.87
C LEU A 109 2.27 12.18 -22.72
N ASP A 110 1.88 11.22 -21.87
CA ASP A 110 0.47 10.93 -21.59
C ASP A 110 -0.24 12.12 -20.93
N LEU A 111 0.39 12.75 -19.93
CA LEU A 111 -0.15 13.96 -19.30
C LEU A 111 -0.27 15.12 -20.28
N LYS A 112 0.71 15.31 -21.18
CA LYS A 112 0.64 16.32 -22.25
C LYS A 112 -0.50 16.04 -23.22
N ARG A 113 -0.76 14.78 -23.58
CA ARG A 113 -1.89 14.37 -24.43
C ARG A 113 -3.22 14.61 -23.74
N GLU A 114 -3.34 14.26 -22.46
CA GLU A 114 -4.56 14.48 -21.66
C GLU A 114 -4.86 15.98 -21.56
N LEU A 115 -3.85 16.80 -21.23
CA LEU A 115 -3.99 18.26 -21.16
C LEU A 115 -4.40 18.87 -22.50
N LYS A 116 -3.82 18.38 -23.61
CA LYS A 116 -4.19 18.82 -24.96
C LYS A 116 -5.64 18.45 -25.29
N SER A 117 -6.08 17.24 -24.93
CA SER A 117 -7.48 16.82 -25.15
C SER A 117 -8.46 17.76 -24.46
N TYR A 118 -8.20 18.13 -23.20
CA TYR A 118 -9.05 19.09 -22.48
C TYR A 118 -9.00 20.49 -23.12
N TYR A 119 -7.84 20.93 -23.61
CA TYR A 119 -7.72 22.20 -24.32
C TYR A 119 -8.56 22.20 -25.60
N ASP A 120 -8.46 21.13 -26.40
CA ASP A 120 -9.17 20.99 -27.68
C ASP A 120 -10.70 20.94 -27.44
N GLU A 121 -11.17 20.21 -26.42
CA GLU A 121 -12.59 20.17 -26.02
C GLU A 121 -13.09 21.55 -25.57
N ASN A 122 -12.32 22.26 -24.74
CA ASN A 122 -12.67 23.61 -24.31
C ASN A 122 -12.73 24.59 -25.50
N LEU A 123 -11.83 24.44 -26.47
CA LEU A 123 -11.82 25.25 -27.68
C LEU A 123 -13.07 24.99 -28.54
N GLU A 124 -13.49 23.73 -28.66
CA GLU A 124 -14.72 23.35 -29.36
C GLU A 124 -15.97 23.93 -28.69
N ILE A 125 -16.07 23.81 -27.37
CA ILE A 125 -17.17 24.39 -26.58
C ILE A 125 -17.20 25.91 -26.75
N PHE A 126 -16.05 26.57 -26.59
CA PHE A 126 -15.93 28.02 -26.77
C PHE A 126 -16.38 28.45 -28.17
N THR A 127 -15.89 27.79 -29.22
CA THR A 127 -16.25 28.10 -30.61
C THR A 127 -17.74 27.91 -30.85
N THR A 128 -18.34 26.87 -30.27
CA THR A 128 -19.78 26.60 -30.35
C THR A 128 -20.60 27.70 -29.67
N VAL A 129 -20.18 28.15 -28.49
CA VAL A 129 -20.85 29.24 -27.75
C VAL A 129 -20.76 30.55 -28.51
N ILE A 130 -19.57 30.91 -29.01
CA ILE A 130 -19.39 32.13 -29.83
C ILE A 130 -20.26 32.08 -31.09
N SER A 131 -20.27 30.96 -31.81
CA SER A 131 -21.09 30.82 -33.02
C SER A 131 -22.59 30.97 -32.74
N LYS A 132 -23.06 30.47 -31.59
CA LYS A 132 -24.45 30.68 -31.15
C LYS A 132 -24.73 32.15 -30.86
N LEU A 133 -23.86 32.81 -30.09
CA LEU A 133 -23.99 34.23 -29.79
C LEU A 133 -23.97 35.10 -31.05
N GLU A 134 -23.10 34.81 -32.02
CA GLU A 134 -23.05 35.52 -33.30
C GLU A 134 -24.34 35.35 -34.11
N ASN A 135 -24.89 34.14 -34.14
CA ASN A 135 -26.19 33.87 -34.76
C ASN A 135 -27.33 34.64 -34.06
N ASP A 136 -27.36 34.64 -32.72
CA ASP A 136 -28.36 35.37 -31.94
C ASP A 136 -28.26 36.88 -32.15
N ILE A 137 -27.04 37.42 -32.21
CA ILE A 137 -26.78 38.83 -32.56
C ILE A 137 -27.31 39.13 -33.97
N SER A 138 -26.99 38.29 -34.96
CA SER A 138 -27.44 38.45 -36.35
C SER A 138 -28.97 38.41 -36.47
N GLN A 139 -29.64 37.46 -35.80
CA GLN A 139 -31.09 37.37 -35.75
C GLN A 139 -31.71 38.62 -35.11
N THR A 140 -31.14 39.10 -34.01
CA THR A 140 -31.60 40.32 -33.32
C THR A 140 -31.44 41.56 -34.20
N GLN A 141 -30.32 41.69 -34.91
CA GLN A 141 -30.08 42.78 -35.86
C GLN A 141 -31.07 42.77 -37.04
N ASN A 142 -31.40 41.59 -37.55
CA ASN A 142 -32.40 41.42 -38.61
C ASN A 142 -33.80 41.85 -38.12
N LEU A 143 -34.21 41.40 -36.93
CA LEU A 143 -35.48 41.83 -36.31
C LEU A 143 -35.54 43.34 -36.10
N PHE A 144 -34.44 43.94 -35.65
CA PHE A 144 -34.36 45.40 -35.47
C PHE A 144 -34.51 46.14 -36.80
N THR A 145 -33.97 45.58 -37.88
CA THR A 145 -34.10 46.12 -39.23
C THR A 145 -35.54 45.99 -39.75
N GLU A 146 -36.16 44.83 -39.59
CA GLU A 146 -37.58 44.61 -39.93
C GLU A 146 -38.50 45.58 -39.16
N TYR A 147 -38.25 45.75 -37.87
CA TYR A 147 -38.99 46.69 -37.02
C TYR A 147 -38.86 48.14 -37.50
N LYS A 148 -37.65 48.59 -37.85
CA LYS A 148 -37.44 49.93 -38.43
C LYS A 148 -38.20 50.13 -39.74
N ILE A 149 -38.21 49.13 -40.63
CA ILE A 149 -38.98 49.16 -41.88
C ILE A 149 -40.48 49.25 -41.57
N TYR A 150 -40.95 48.50 -40.57
CA TYR A 150 -42.35 48.54 -40.14
C TYR A 150 -42.75 49.92 -39.62
N GLN A 151 -41.93 50.54 -38.76
CA GLN A 151 -42.15 51.91 -38.28
C GLN A 151 -42.19 52.94 -39.42
N GLN A 152 -41.35 52.78 -40.45
CA GLN A 152 -41.35 53.67 -41.62
C GLN A 152 -42.58 53.48 -42.52
N LYS A 153 -43.16 52.28 -42.58
CA LYS A 153 -44.38 51.97 -43.35
C LYS A 153 -45.66 52.39 -42.62
N GLY A 154 -45.67 52.30 -41.29
CA GLY A 154 -46.77 52.71 -40.43
C GLY A 154 -46.61 54.15 -39.93
N GLY A 155 -46.75 55.13 -40.83
CA GLY A 155 -46.84 56.54 -40.44
C GLY A 155 -48.08 56.80 -39.60
N PHE A 156 -48.01 56.57 -38.29
CA PHE A 156 -48.95 57.12 -37.32
C PHE A 156 -48.69 58.63 -37.25
N SER A 157 -49.40 59.39 -38.08
CA SER A 157 -49.80 60.74 -37.69
C SER A 157 -50.70 60.57 -36.47
N THR A 158 -50.16 60.85 -35.29
CA THR A 158 -50.92 60.94 -34.04
C THR A 158 -52.11 61.90 -34.26
N PRO A 159 -53.36 61.51 -33.97
CA PRO A 159 -54.44 62.47 -33.89
C PRO A 159 -54.20 63.35 -32.66
N ASP A 160 -53.88 64.62 -32.88
CA ASP A 160 -53.92 65.64 -31.85
C ASP A 160 -55.36 65.74 -31.31
N THR A 161 -55.64 65.12 -30.17
CA THR A 161 -56.82 65.47 -29.38
C THR A 161 -56.45 65.55 -27.89
N PRO A 162 -56.57 66.72 -27.24
CA PRO A 162 -56.37 66.86 -25.81
C PRO A 162 -57.59 66.30 -25.05
N SER A 163 -57.32 65.48 -24.05
CA SER A 163 -58.32 64.90 -23.14
C SER A 163 -58.71 65.93 -22.07
N PRO A 164 -59.99 66.32 -21.93
CA PRO A 164 -60.46 67.01 -20.74
C PRO A 164 -60.84 65.99 -19.66
N LEU A 165 -60.27 66.18 -18.48
CA LEU A 165 -60.77 65.65 -17.21
C LEU A 165 -62.22 66.10 -17.00
N LEU A 166 -63.10 65.20 -16.53
CA LEU A 166 -64.25 65.61 -15.74
C LEU A 166 -64.71 64.46 -14.82
N GLU A 167 -64.63 64.78 -13.53
CA GLU A 167 -65.35 64.16 -12.42
C GLU A 167 -66.87 64.40 -12.54
N GLU A 168 -67.59 63.50 -11.88
CA GLU A 168 -68.89 63.69 -11.21
C GLU A 168 -70.16 64.08 -12.00
N SER A 169 -71.01 63.05 -12.14
CA SER A 169 -72.38 62.98 -11.60
C SER A 169 -73.55 63.79 -12.21
N VAL A 170 -74.71 63.15 -12.06
CA VAL A 170 -76.10 63.64 -12.14
C VAL A 170 -76.84 63.43 -13.46
N ASP A 171 -78.09 63.08 -13.20
CA ASP A 171 -79.15 62.41 -13.92
C ASP A 171 -79.96 63.32 -14.86
N ASP A 172 -80.85 62.64 -15.58
CA ASP A 172 -82.08 63.11 -16.22
C ASP A 172 -82.02 63.81 -17.60
N LYS A 173 -82.49 63.00 -18.57
CA LYS A 173 -83.53 63.26 -19.57
C LYS A 173 -83.33 64.35 -20.63
N GLU A 174 -83.79 63.92 -21.82
CA GLU A 174 -84.34 64.75 -22.88
C GLU A 174 -83.30 65.45 -23.77
N ILE A 175 -83.09 64.91 -24.98
CA ILE A 175 -83.64 65.54 -26.18
C ILE A 175 -83.30 64.66 -27.38
N ASP A 176 -84.32 63.94 -27.80
CA ASP A 176 -84.51 63.42 -29.13
C ASP A 176 -84.72 64.61 -30.08
N ARG A 177 -83.75 64.90 -30.95
CA ARG A 177 -83.96 65.72 -32.17
C ARG A 177 -82.77 65.64 -33.12
N LYS A 178 -83.08 65.20 -34.35
CA LYS A 178 -82.31 65.30 -35.60
C LYS A 178 -81.40 64.11 -35.95
N ARG A 179 -82.05 62.97 -36.13
CA ARG A 179 -81.84 62.17 -37.36
C ARG A 179 -82.45 62.90 -38.57
N VAL A 180 -81.87 62.62 -39.73
CA VAL A 180 -82.32 62.87 -41.11
C VAL A 180 -81.92 64.23 -41.73
N LYS A 181 -80.72 64.26 -42.34
CA LYS A 181 -80.48 64.48 -43.79
C LYS A 181 -79.04 64.93 -44.03
N LEU A 182 -78.18 64.01 -44.47
CA LEU A 182 -77.55 64.10 -45.80
C LEU A 182 -76.76 62.81 -46.02
N GLY A 183 -77.40 61.87 -46.72
CA GLY A 183 -76.68 60.83 -47.42
C GLY A 183 -76.15 61.37 -48.75
N ARG A 184 -75.16 60.65 -49.27
CA ARG A 184 -74.64 60.69 -50.65
C ARG A 184 -73.65 61.82 -50.96
N LEU A 185 -72.40 61.59 -50.56
CA LEU A 185 -71.27 61.74 -51.47
C LEU A 185 -70.48 60.43 -51.41
N GLN A 186 -70.88 59.55 -52.33
CA GLN A 186 -70.13 58.38 -52.74
C GLN A 186 -69.08 58.87 -53.75
N GLN A 187 -67.94 58.18 -53.79
CA GLN A 187 -66.99 58.12 -54.91
C GLN A 187 -66.04 59.31 -55.06
N GLN A 188 -64.80 59.10 -54.59
CA GLN A 188 -63.58 59.05 -55.41
C GLN A 188 -62.38 59.47 -54.56
N GLN A 189 -61.88 58.53 -53.76
CA GLN A 189 -60.45 58.37 -53.55
C GLN A 189 -60.16 56.87 -53.57
N ASP A 190 -59.69 56.41 -54.73
CA ASP A 190 -58.91 55.17 -54.89
C ASP A 190 -57.57 55.33 -54.13
N GLY A 191 -57.65 55.46 -52.82
CA GLY A 191 -56.52 55.36 -51.91
C GLY A 191 -56.54 53.96 -51.33
N GLY A 192 -55.67 53.09 -51.82
CA GLY A 192 -55.63 51.66 -51.55
C GLY A 192 -56.08 51.33 -50.13
N TYR A 193 -57.31 50.82 -50.04
CA TYR A 193 -57.85 50.28 -48.79
C TYR A 193 -56.99 49.06 -48.50
N ILE A 194 -55.89 49.28 -47.77
CA ILE A 194 -55.10 48.22 -47.19
C ILE A 194 -56.13 47.39 -46.44
N ASP A 195 -56.37 46.18 -46.92
CA ASP A 195 -57.30 45.23 -46.32
C ASP A 195 -56.95 45.19 -44.82
N PHE A 196 -57.77 45.88 -44.03
CA PHE A 196 -57.45 46.16 -42.64
C PHE A 196 -57.37 44.85 -41.86
N ALA A 197 -58.12 43.83 -42.29
CA ALA A 197 -58.02 42.48 -41.77
C ALA A 197 -56.68 41.83 -42.14
N LYS A 198 -56.22 42.00 -43.40
CA LYS A 198 -54.90 41.52 -43.83
C LYS A 198 -53.75 42.22 -43.09
N TYR A 199 -53.84 43.54 -42.90
CA TYR A 199 -52.86 44.30 -42.13
C TYR A 199 -52.86 43.90 -40.65
N GLN A 200 -54.04 43.74 -40.03
CA GLN A 200 -54.14 43.24 -38.66
C GLN A 200 -53.58 41.83 -38.51
N GLN A 201 -53.82 40.97 -39.50
CA GLN A 201 -53.29 39.61 -39.51
C GLN A 201 -51.77 39.58 -39.69
N GLU A 202 -51.22 40.37 -40.61
CA GLU A 202 -49.78 40.54 -40.78
C GLU A 202 -49.14 41.12 -39.51
N HIS A 203 -49.77 42.12 -38.88
CA HIS A 203 -49.32 42.72 -37.63
C HIS A 203 -49.34 41.74 -36.44
N LEU A 204 -50.43 40.97 -36.28
CA LEU A 204 -50.53 39.94 -35.24
C LEU A 204 -49.51 38.82 -35.47
N SER A 205 -49.28 38.44 -36.73
CA SER A 205 -48.26 37.44 -37.08
C SER A 205 -46.84 37.94 -36.76
N PHE A 206 -46.55 39.22 -37.01
CA PHE A 206 -45.29 39.85 -36.66
C PHE A 206 -45.10 39.94 -35.14
N ILE A 207 -46.12 40.39 -34.41
CA ILE A 207 -46.08 40.46 -32.93
C ILE A 207 -45.86 39.08 -32.33
N ASN A 208 -46.56 38.05 -32.81
CA ASN A 208 -46.41 36.69 -32.29
C ASN A 208 -45.01 36.14 -32.59
N LYS A 209 -44.50 36.34 -33.82
CA LYS A 209 -43.13 35.93 -34.19
C LYS A 209 -42.09 36.67 -33.33
N TYR A 210 -42.23 37.99 -33.19
CA TYR A 210 -41.35 38.81 -32.37
C TYR A 210 -41.39 38.41 -30.89
N SER A 211 -42.58 38.16 -30.34
CA SER A 211 -42.76 37.75 -28.95
C SER A 211 -42.19 36.36 -28.69
N MET A 212 -42.33 35.41 -29.62
CA MET A 212 -41.71 34.09 -29.51
C MET A 212 -40.19 34.18 -29.54
N THR A 213 -39.61 34.99 -30.44
CA THR A 213 -38.16 35.18 -30.49
C THR A 213 -37.62 35.89 -29.25
N ILE A 214 -38.33 36.87 -28.68
CA ILE A 214 -37.98 37.52 -27.41
C ILE A 214 -37.99 36.51 -26.26
N GLU A 215 -38.99 35.64 -26.18
CA GLU A 215 -39.07 34.62 -25.13
C GLU A 215 -38.00 33.53 -25.28
N ASP A 216 -37.65 33.15 -26.51
CA ASP A 216 -36.51 32.26 -26.75
C ASP A 216 -35.18 32.93 -26.37
N LEU A 217 -34.97 34.21 -26.69
CA LEU A 217 -33.77 34.96 -26.27
C LEU A 217 -33.66 35.09 -24.75
N LYS A 218 -34.77 35.37 -24.05
CA LYS A 218 -34.81 35.42 -22.57
C LYS A 218 -34.49 34.09 -21.90
N ARG A 219 -34.77 32.95 -22.54
CA ARG A 219 -34.40 31.62 -22.01
C ARG A 219 -32.90 31.35 -22.11
N HIS A 220 -32.17 32.07 -22.96
CA HIS A 220 -30.72 31.92 -23.15
C HIS A 220 -29.88 32.85 -22.26
N ASP A 221 -30.51 33.72 -21.46
CA ASP A 221 -29.84 34.78 -20.69
C ASP A 221 -29.12 34.32 -19.40
N MET A 222 -28.93 33.01 -19.22
CA MET A 222 -28.11 32.46 -18.14
C MET A 222 -27.19 31.35 -18.65
N VAL A 223 -26.32 31.66 -19.61
CA VAL A 223 -25.04 30.95 -19.67
C VAL A 223 -24.20 31.53 -18.54
N GLU A 224 -24.36 30.99 -17.33
CA GLU A 224 -23.36 31.17 -16.28
C GLU A 224 -22.03 30.74 -16.91
N TYR A 225 -21.19 31.71 -17.24
CA TYR A 225 -19.77 31.45 -17.31
C TYR A 225 -19.39 30.99 -15.91
N THR A 226 -19.45 29.68 -15.68
CA THR A 226 -18.72 29.08 -14.59
C THR A 226 -17.29 29.47 -14.88
N LYS A 227 -16.84 30.53 -14.21
CA LYS A 227 -15.47 31.02 -14.28
C LYS A 227 -14.64 29.83 -13.85
N TYR A 228 -14.19 29.03 -14.82
CA TYR A 228 -13.70 27.69 -14.57
C TYR A 228 -12.53 27.86 -13.62
N LYS A 229 -12.76 27.42 -12.38
CA LYS A 229 -11.81 27.51 -11.29
C LYS A 229 -10.53 26.89 -11.85
N PRO A 230 -9.42 27.63 -11.95
CA PRO A 230 -8.24 27.16 -12.67
C PRO A 230 -7.84 25.85 -12.03
N ILE A 231 -8.07 24.74 -12.75
CA ILE A 231 -7.52 23.39 -12.67
C ILE A 231 -6.81 23.03 -11.33
N LEU A 232 -7.39 23.44 -10.20
CA LEU A 232 -6.78 23.31 -8.88
C LEU A 232 -6.88 21.86 -8.43
N GLU A 233 -7.93 21.16 -8.88
CA GLU A 233 -8.07 19.73 -8.73
C GLU A 233 -7.02 18.96 -9.53
N ILE A 234 -6.68 19.33 -10.76
CA ILE A 234 -5.60 18.61 -11.48
C ILE A 234 -4.27 18.96 -10.86
N PHE A 235 -3.96 20.21 -10.49
CA PHE A 235 -2.71 20.49 -9.77
C PHE A 235 -2.63 19.79 -8.42
N SER A 236 -3.74 19.68 -7.68
CA SER A 236 -3.80 18.94 -6.42
C SER A 236 -3.67 17.43 -6.65
N ARG A 237 -4.29 16.89 -7.71
CA ARG A 237 -4.17 15.50 -8.13
C ARG A 237 -2.78 15.19 -8.68
N LEU A 238 -2.14 16.08 -9.43
CA LEU A 238 -0.75 15.96 -9.90
C LEU A 238 0.22 16.06 -8.73
N LYS A 239 0.01 17.00 -7.80
CA LYS A 239 0.85 17.12 -6.60
C LYS A 239 0.68 15.89 -5.70
N PHE A 240 -0.53 15.34 -5.60
CA PHE A 240 -0.82 14.08 -4.93
C PHE A 240 -0.21 12.88 -5.66
N GLU A 241 -0.38 12.75 -6.98
CA GLU A 241 0.18 11.68 -7.81
C GLU A 241 1.71 11.75 -7.83
N VAL A 242 2.32 12.93 -7.87
CA VAL A 242 3.78 13.15 -7.74
C VAL A 242 4.27 12.88 -6.31
N SER A 243 3.46 13.15 -5.28
CA SER A 243 3.78 12.75 -3.89
C SER A 243 3.59 11.25 -3.64
N MET A 244 2.76 10.59 -4.45
CA MET A 244 2.52 9.14 -4.47
C MET A 244 3.42 8.40 -5.46
N MET A 245 4.12 9.14 -6.34
CA MET A 245 5.30 8.68 -7.07
C MET A 245 6.43 8.58 -6.06
N ASP A 246 6.28 7.59 -5.18
CA ASP A 246 7.35 7.08 -4.38
C ASP A 246 8.44 6.65 -5.39
N LEU A 247 9.52 7.43 -5.50
CA LEU A 247 10.68 7.09 -6.32
C LEU A 247 11.34 5.78 -5.86
N THR A 248 10.86 5.20 -4.76
CA THR A 248 11.03 3.81 -4.35
C THR A 248 10.14 2.85 -5.14
N ASN A 249 10.06 3.02 -6.47
CA ASN A 249 9.39 2.07 -7.36
C ASN A 249 10.15 0.74 -7.49
N GLU A 250 10.93 0.33 -6.48
CA GLU A 250 10.85 -1.06 -6.09
C GLU A 250 9.40 -1.24 -5.64
N ARG A 251 8.52 -1.77 -6.51
CA ARG A 251 7.35 -2.51 -6.01
C ARG A 251 7.88 -3.27 -4.80
N PRO A 252 7.45 -2.98 -3.56
CA PRO A 252 8.04 -3.59 -2.39
C PRO A 252 8.07 -5.07 -2.72
N VAL A 253 9.29 -5.60 -2.92
CA VAL A 253 9.47 -6.97 -3.43
C VAL A 253 8.52 -7.76 -2.59
N ILE A 254 7.57 -8.48 -3.20
CA ILE A 254 6.40 -9.07 -2.54
C ILE A 254 6.75 -9.49 -1.10
N SER A 255 7.91 -10.15 -0.89
CA SER A 255 8.58 -10.37 0.39
C SER A 255 8.52 -9.29 1.51
N SER A 256 8.73 -8.00 1.26
CA SER A 256 8.74 -6.95 2.29
C SER A 256 7.35 -6.57 2.79
N LEU A 257 6.29 -6.78 2.00
CA LEU A 257 4.91 -6.61 2.45
C LEU A 257 4.49 -7.69 3.46
N TYR A 258 5.17 -8.84 3.52
CA TYR A 258 4.82 -9.96 4.41
C TYR A 258 5.73 -10.09 5.62
N LYS A 259 6.83 -9.33 5.69
CA LYS A 259 7.68 -9.30 6.87
C LYS A 259 7.06 -8.33 7.86
N THR A 260 6.22 -8.87 8.74
CA THR A 260 5.59 -8.09 9.81
C THR A 260 6.67 -7.66 10.79
N LYS A 261 7.21 -6.46 10.61
CA LYS A 261 8.11 -5.84 11.59
C LYS A 261 7.34 -5.40 12.84
N TYR A 262 6.15 -4.85 12.62
CA TYR A 262 5.33 -4.25 13.66
C TYR A 262 4.01 -4.98 13.84
N ILE A 263 3.68 -5.32 15.08
CA ILE A 263 2.35 -5.80 15.46
C ILE A 263 1.66 -4.72 16.27
N TYR A 264 0.46 -4.34 15.87
CA TYR A 264 -0.34 -3.38 16.62
C TYR A 264 -1.30 -4.11 17.55
N LYS A 265 -1.58 -3.55 18.73
CA LYS A 265 -2.65 -3.99 19.65
C LYS A 265 -3.43 -2.78 20.11
N ALA A 266 -4.76 -2.86 20.11
CA ALA A 266 -5.62 -1.84 20.69
C ALA A 266 -6.12 -2.30 22.06
N PHE A 267 -5.87 -1.48 23.09
CA PHE A 267 -6.30 -1.71 24.46
C PHE A 267 -7.23 -0.60 24.94
N LYS A 268 -8.24 -0.99 25.71
CA LYS A 268 -9.21 -0.06 26.32
C LYS A 268 -8.60 1.00 27.19
N GLU A 269 -7.61 0.60 27.97
CA GLU A 269 -7.04 1.46 28.97
C GLU A 269 -5.74 2.14 28.52
N GLN A 270 -5.09 1.65 27.47
CA GLN A 270 -3.74 2.10 27.07
C GLN A 270 -3.70 2.81 25.71
N GLY A 271 -4.68 2.58 24.83
CA GLY A 271 -4.66 3.07 23.45
C GLY A 271 -4.06 2.03 22.49
N ILE A 272 -3.30 2.47 21.49
CA ILE A 272 -2.68 1.59 20.49
C ILE A 272 -1.21 1.37 20.84
N GLU A 273 -0.87 0.12 21.15
CA GLU A 273 0.48 -0.38 21.31
C GLU A 273 1.02 -0.85 19.95
N ARG A 274 2.26 -0.49 19.64
CA ARG A 274 3.06 -1.04 18.54
C ARG A 274 4.19 -1.86 19.13
N ILE A 275 4.27 -3.13 18.76
CA ILE A 275 5.33 -4.07 19.16
C ILE A 275 6.28 -4.21 17.98
N ASP A 276 7.55 -3.85 18.17
CA ASP A 276 8.62 -4.20 17.24
C ASP A 276 9.08 -5.63 17.56
N VAL A 277 8.69 -6.56 16.69
CA VAL A 277 8.95 -7.98 16.90
C VAL A 277 10.43 -8.26 16.95
N MET A 278 11.25 -7.57 16.16
CA MET A 278 12.68 -7.89 16.07
C MET A 278 13.44 -7.27 17.24
N ALA A 279 13.06 -6.08 17.69
CA ALA A 279 13.71 -5.38 18.79
C ALA A 279 13.28 -5.86 20.19
N ASP A 280 12.19 -6.63 20.32
CA ASP A 280 11.57 -6.96 21.61
C ASP A 280 11.14 -5.72 22.41
N GLU A 281 10.69 -4.69 21.68
CA GLU A 281 10.26 -3.42 22.25
C GLU A 281 8.79 -3.17 21.95
N SER A 282 8.08 -2.54 22.90
CA SER A 282 6.74 -2.03 22.64
C SER A 282 6.59 -0.58 23.06
N HIS A 283 5.75 0.12 22.31
CA HIS A 283 5.49 1.55 22.47
C HIS A 283 4.00 1.84 22.32
N ILE A 284 3.45 2.70 23.17
CA ILE A 284 2.13 3.30 22.92
C ILE A 284 2.29 4.37 21.83
N VAL A 285 1.77 4.09 20.64
CA VAL A 285 1.82 5.00 19.48
C VAL A 285 0.64 5.97 19.43
N VAL A 286 -0.50 5.57 20.01
CA VAL A 286 -1.68 6.43 20.17
C VAL A 286 -2.23 6.25 21.59
N PRO A 287 -2.23 7.28 22.45
CA PRO A 287 -2.77 7.15 23.81
C PRO A 287 -4.30 7.03 23.80
N LYS A 288 -4.87 6.46 24.87
CA LYS A 288 -6.32 6.26 25.06
C LYS A 288 -7.16 7.53 24.80
N ASN A 289 -6.68 8.69 25.25
CA ASN A 289 -7.48 9.91 25.30
C ASN A 289 -7.63 10.63 23.94
N ASN A 290 -7.13 10.06 22.85
CA ASN A 290 -7.02 10.76 21.58
C ASN A 290 -8.31 10.87 20.77
N ASN A 291 -9.43 10.24 21.15
CA ASN A 291 -10.68 10.49 20.42
C ASN A 291 -11.98 10.17 21.21
N PRO A 292 -12.63 11.15 21.83
CA PRO A 292 -13.95 10.95 22.45
C PRO A 292 -15.10 10.82 21.43
N ASP A 293 -14.92 11.25 20.17
CA ASP A 293 -16.04 11.46 19.23
C ASP A 293 -16.44 10.20 18.45
N VAL A 294 -15.57 9.18 18.41
CA VAL A 294 -15.86 7.90 17.74
C VAL A 294 -16.13 6.83 18.78
N LEU A 295 -17.39 6.40 18.88
CA LEU A 295 -17.79 5.27 19.71
C LEU A 295 -17.29 3.96 19.07
N LEU A 296 -16.10 3.54 19.48
CA LEU A 296 -15.54 2.24 19.08
C LEU A 296 -16.37 1.10 19.71
N PRO A 297 -16.78 0.08 18.94
CA PRO A 297 -17.37 -1.14 19.46
C PRO A 297 -16.51 -1.74 20.58
N SER A 298 -17.12 -2.23 21.66
CA SER A 298 -16.40 -2.87 22.77
C SER A 298 -15.41 -3.93 22.29
N GLY A 299 -15.80 -4.70 21.26
CA GLY A 299 -14.96 -5.72 20.65
C GLY A 299 -13.71 -5.23 19.92
N ILE A 300 -13.59 -3.97 19.52
CA ILE A 300 -12.33 -3.42 18.95
C ILE A 300 -11.26 -3.29 20.04
N ILE A 301 -11.70 -3.05 21.26
CA ILE A 301 -10.88 -2.49 22.32
C ILE A 301 -10.42 -3.56 23.35
N ASP A 302 -10.99 -4.77 23.25
CA ASP A 302 -10.69 -5.91 24.14
C ASP A 302 -9.49 -6.75 23.67
N ASN A 303 -8.34 -6.10 23.38
CA ASN A 303 -7.08 -6.76 23.01
C ASN A 303 -7.20 -7.68 21.78
N ARG A 304 -8.03 -7.28 20.81
CA ARG A 304 -8.22 -8.05 19.59
C ARG A 304 -7.19 -7.65 18.54
N ILE A 305 -6.66 -8.64 17.84
CA ILE A 305 -5.64 -8.47 16.79
C ILE A 305 -6.22 -8.75 15.40
N TYR A 306 -7.44 -8.25 15.16
CA TYR A 306 -8.18 -8.43 13.91
C TYR A 306 -8.17 -7.18 13.01
N GLN A 307 -7.40 -6.16 13.40
CA GLN A 307 -7.05 -5.04 12.54
C GLN A 307 -6.20 -5.47 11.38
N ILE A 308 -6.34 -4.70 10.31
CA ILE A 308 -5.41 -4.74 9.19
C ILE A 308 -4.65 -3.43 9.12
N SER A 309 -3.33 -3.53 9.00
CA SER A 309 -2.45 -2.39 8.76
C SER A 309 -2.31 -2.18 7.25
N VAL A 310 -2.53 -0.96 6.81
CA VAL A 310 -2.33 -0.52 5.43
C VAL A 310 -1.48 0.74 5.49
N GLN A 311 -0.18 0.59 5.21
CA GLN A 311 0.81 1.64 5.44
C GLN A 311 0.71 2.14 6.90
N ASP A 312 0.57 3.44 7.11
CA ASP A 312 0.40 4.05 8.43
C ASP A 312 -1.05 4.02 8.95
N HIS A 313 -1.98 3.36 8.28
CA HIS A 313 -3.37 3.29 8.72
C HIS A 313 -3.70 1.94 9.35
N LEU A 314 -4.48 1.94 10.43
CA LEU A 314 -5.13 0.73 10.95
C LEU A 314 -6.61 0.78 10.62
N TYR A 315 -7.12 -0.31 10.04
CA TYR A 315 -8.54 -0.48 9.74
C TYR A 315 -9.16 -1.58 10.60
N TYR A 316 -10.38 -1.33 11.03
CA TYR A 316 -11.25 -2.28 11.71
C TYR A 316 -12.62 -2.29 11.03
N PHE A 317 -13.24 -3.45 10.95
CA PHE A 317 -14.57 -3.63 10.37
C PHE A 317 -15.48 -4.28 11.42
N ASN A 318 -16.62 -3.65 11.68
CA ASN A 318 -17.62 -4.17 12.59
C ASN A 318 -18.98 -3.62 12.20
N ASN A 319 -19.99 -4.48 12.19
CA ASN A 319 -21.32 -4.21 11.66
C ASN A 319 -21.21 -3.72 10.20
N ASP A 320 -21.96 -2.68 9.86
CA ASP A 320 -21.96 -1.93 8.61
C ASP A 320 -21.00 -0.73 8.64
N LYS A 321 -19.89 -0.81 9.37
CA LYS A 321 -18.95 0.31 9.53
C LYS A 321 -17.50 -0.13 9.40
N TYR A 322 -16.66 0.80 8.92
CA TYR A 322 -15.23 0.75 9.16
C TYR A 322 -14.82 1.80 10.18
N PHE A 323 -13.73 1.52 10.89
CA PHE A 323 -13.02 2.45 11.75
C PHE A 323 -11.58 2.49 11.28
N CYS A 324 -11.03 3.70 11.15
CA CYS A 324 -9.69 3.89 10.64
C CYS A 324 -8.93 4.92 11.48
N ILE A 325 -7.66 4.67 11.76
CA ILE A 325 -6.78 5.63 12.42
C ILE A 325 -5.45 5.72 11.67
N ASP A 326 -5.01 6.95 11.43
CA ASP A 326 -3.72 7.27 10.82
C ASP A 326 -2.64 7.39 11.91
N LEU A 327 -1.79 6.37 11.99
CA LEU A 327 -0.68 6.28 12.92
C LEU A 327 0.49 7.21 12.55
N GLY A 328 0.57 7.69 11.30
CA GLY A 328 1.60 8.63 10.86
C GLY A 328 1.51 9.97 11.59
N LEU A 329 0.33 10.28 12.13
CA LEU A 329 0.08 11.47 12.97
C LEU A 329 0.51 11.29 14.43
N GLY A 330 0.94 10.08 14.84
CA GLY A 330 1.39 9.78 16.21
C GLY A 330 0.39 10.20 17.28
N MET A 331 0.82 11.11 18.17
CA MET A 331 -0.05 11.65 19.24
C MET A 331 -1.22 12.51 18.72
N MET A 332 -1.25 12.88 17.44
CA MET A 332 -2.37 13.59 16.83
C MET A 332 -3.30 12.65 16.04
N ALA A 333 -3.02 11.34 16.05
CA ALA A 333 -3.83 10.34 15.39
C ALA A 333 -5.26 10.36 15.94
N LYS A 334 -6.23 10.50 15.02
CA LYS A 334 -7.65 10.48 15.33
C LYS A 334 -8.32 9.33 14.59
N TRP A 335 -9.16 8.59 15.33
CA TRP A 335 -10.14 7.71 14.72
C TRP A 335 -11.06 8.46 13.76
N SER A 336 -11.30 7.85 12.61
CA SER A 336 -12.36 8.15 11.67
C SER A 336 -13.24 6.93 11.54
N GLN A 337 -14.49 7.12 11.16
CA GLN A 337 -15.42 6.04 10.87
C GLN A 337 -16.19 6.35 9.59
N GLY A 338 -16.68 5.31 8.92
CA GLY A 338 -17.58 5.45 7.80
C GLY A 338 -18.55 4.28 7.70
N HIS A 339 -19.70 4.54 7.08
CA HIS A 339 -20.75 3.54 6.86
C HIS A 339 -20.48 2.76 5.57
N LEU A 340 -20.66 1.45 5.62
CA LEU A 340 -20.44 0.48 4.56
C LEU A 340 -21.74 -0.30 4.31
N PRO A 341 -22.63 0.20 3.43
CA PRO A 341 -23.94 -0.40 3.20
C PRO A 341 -23.90 -1.85 2.71
N ALA A 342 -22.80 -2.27 2.09
CA ALA A 342 -22.62 -3.63 1.60
C ALA A 342 -22.37 -4.65 2.72
N LEU A 343 -21.80 -4.23 3.86
CA LEU A 343 -21.53 -5.14 4.99
C LEU A 343 -22.81 -5.50 5.75
N ASN A 344 -22.81 -6.66 6.43
CA ASN A 344 -23.92 -7.03 7.29
C ASN A 344 -24.00 -6.06 8.50
N PRO A 345 -25.14 -5.36 8.71
CA PRO A 345 -25.30 -4.36 9.78
C PRO A 345 -25.25 -4.92 11.21
N THR A 346 -25.38 -6.23 11.37
CA THR A 346 -25.25 -6.92 12.66
C THR A 346 -24.03 -7.84 12.69
N GLY A 347 -23.25 -7.90 11.61
CA GLY A 347 -22.10 -8.79 11.48
C GLY A 347 -20.89 -8.29 12.25
N SER A 348 -20.22 -9.17 12.98
CA SER A 348 -19.00 -8.86 13.71
C SER A 348 -17.95 -9.96 13.53
N HIS A 349 -16.76 -9.77 14.11
CA HIS A 349 -15.69 -10.77 14.08
C HIS A 349 -15.26 -11.18 12.67
N TYR A 350 -15.33 -10.24 11.72
CA TYR A 350 -14.83 -10.42 10.37
C TYR A 350 -13.33 -10.73 10.39
N SER A 351 -12.90 -11.59 9.48
CA SER A 351 -11.49 -11.70 9.13
C SER A 351 -11.22 -10.73 7.98
N SER A 352 -10.04 -10.12 7.97
CA SER A 352 -9.64 -9.19 6.92
C SER A 352 -8.20 -9.38 6.47
N CYS A 353 -7.90 -9.05 5.21
CA CYS A 353 -6.56 -9.08 4.65
C CYS A 353 -6.41 -8.03 3.56
N TYR A 354 -5.29 -7.30 3.59
CA TYR A 354 -4.93 -6.32 2.57
C TYR A 354 -4.15 -6.99 1.44
N ASP A 355 -4.46 -6.64 0.20
CA ASP A 355 -3.83 -7.22 -0.99
C ASP A 355 -2.50 -6.58 -1.39
N GLY A 356 -1.98 -5.66 -0.56
CA GLY A 356 -0.76 -4.92 -0.86
C GLY A 356 -0.92 -3.83 -1.93
N LYS A 357 -2.14 -3.61 -2.44
CA LYS A 357 -2.44 -2.63 -3.50
C LYS A 357 -3.40 -1.57 -2.98
N ASP A 358 -4.70 -1.81 -3.08
CA ASP A 358 -5.72 -0.82 -2.74
C ASP A 358 -6.95 -1.44 -2.10
N SER A 359 -6.95 -2.75 -1.85
CA SER A 359 -8.15 -3.46 -1.45
C SER A 359 -7.93 -4.29 -0.19
N ILE A 360 -8.84 -4.14 0.77
CA ILE A 360 -8.98 -5.03 1.92
C ILE A 360 -10.13 -5.98 1.62
N TYR A 361 -9.85 -7.28 1.71
CA TYR A 361 -10.86 -8.32 1.61
C TYR A 361 -11.36 -8.66 3.00
N ILE A 362 -12.68 -8.75 3.15
CA ILE A 362 -13.38 -8.95 4.42
C ILE A 362 -14.28 -10.17 4.25
N THR A 363 -14.24 -11.14 5.16
CA THR A 363 -15.09 -12.33 5.00
C THR A 363 -15.47 -12.99 6.32
N GLY A 364 -16.58 -13.73 6.26
CA GLY A 364 -17.18 -14.48 7.35
C GLY A 364 -17.60 -13.60 8.51
N GLY A 365 -17.35 -14.06 9.73
CA GLY A 365 -17.79 -13.40 10.96
C GLY A 365 -19.06 -14.04 11.51
N VAL A 366 -19.74 -13.35 12.42
CA VAL A 366 -20.99 -13.80 13.05
C VAL A 366 -22.02 -12.69 13.01
N ASP A 367 -23.25 -13.04 12.67
CA ASP A 367 -24.39 -12.14 12.83
C ASP A 367 -24.76 -12.07 14.32
N ASN A 368 -24.59 -10.92 14.95
CA ASN A 368 -24.86 -10.74 16.38
C ASN A 368 -26.34 -10.90 16.75
N THR A 369 -27.26 -10.78 15.79
CA THR A 369 -28.70 -10.94 16.04
C THR A 369 -29.11 -12.40 15.95
N THR A 370 -28.63 -13.14 14.95
CA THR A 370 -28.99 -14.55 14.78
C THR A 370 -28.01 -15.52 15.43
N ASN A 371 -26.85 -15.02 15.88
CA ASN A 371 -25.70 -15.80 16.34
C ASN A 371 -25.29 -16.90 15.33
N ARG A 372 -25.40 -16.60 14.02
CA ARG A 372 -25.01 -17.53 12.94
C ARG A 372 -23.76 -17.01 12.25
N GLU A 373 -22.87 -17.92 11.87
CA GLU A 373 -21.71 -17.52 11.06
C GLU A 373 -22.14 -17.00 9.69
N LEU A 374 -21.35 -16.06 9.18
CA LEU A 374 -21.53 -15.45 7.87
C LEU A 374 -20.66 -16.17 6.83
N LYS A 375 -21.08 -16.09 5.57
CA LYS A 375 -20.36 -16.66 4.42
C LYS A 375 -19.95 -15.63 3.35
N ASN A 376 -20.41 -14.40 3.47
CA ASN A 376 -20.19 -13.37 2.46
C ASN A 376 -18.73 -12.94 2.42
N ILE A 377 -18.26 -12.57 1.23
CA ILE A 377 -16.93 -12.00 0.99
C ILE A 377 -17.13 -10.61 0.40
N TYR A 378 -16.45 -9.62 0.98
CA TYR A 378 -16.52 -8.23 0.58
C TYR A 378 -15.14 -7.73 0.16
N ARG A 379 -15.12 -6.73 -0.72
CA ARG A 379 -13.91 -6.00 -1.10
C ARG A 379 -14.09 -4.52 -0.74
N PHE A 380 -13.21 -4.00 0.10
CA PHE A 380 -13.17 -2.61 0.52
C PHE A 380 -11.97 -1.91 -0.12
N ASN A 381 -12.21 -0.92 -0.96
CA ASN A 381 -11.16 -0.12 -1.57
C ASN A 381 -10.71 0.99 -0.60
N VAL A 382 -9.43 0.96 -0.21
CA VAL A 382 -8.88 1.87 0.80
C VAL A 382 -8.81 3.32 0.34
N ARG A 383 -8.82 3.59 -0.98
CA ARG A 383 -8.77 4.95 -1.54
C ARG A 383 -10.16 5.56 -1.63
N SER A 384 -11.09 4.88 -2.30
CA SER A 384 -12.46 5.38 -2.49
C SER A 384 -13.35 5.19 -1.26
N LYS A 385 -12.91 4.38 -0.29
CA LYS A 385 -13.70 3.93 0.87
C LYS A 385 -14.99 3.20 0.47
N HIS A 386 -15.06 2.72 -0.76
CA HIS A 386 -16.18 1.94 -1.27
C HIS A 386 -16.03 0.47 -0.86
N CYS A 387 -17.13 -0.15 -0.43
CA CYS A 387 -17.20 -1.57 -0.13
C CYS A 387 -18.24 -2.23 -1.03
N GLU A 388 -17.87 -3.35 -1.65
CA GLU A 388 -18.77 -4.14 -2.49
C GLU A 388 -18.85 -5.59 -2.00
N LEU A 389 -20.02 -6.21 -2.18
CA LEU A 389 -20.22 -7.63 -1.98
C LEU A 389 -19.74 -8.37 -3.23
N LEU A 390 -18.80 -9.30 -3.06
CA LEU A 390 -18.34 -10.13 -4.17
C LEU A 390 -19.38 -11.23 -4.48
N PRO A 391 -19.59 -11.59 -5.76
CA PRO A 391 -20.45 -12.70 -6.18
C PRO A 391 -19.85 -14.10 -5.89
N VAL A 392 -19.14 -14.24 -4.78
CA VAL A 392 -18.56 -15.48 -4.27
C VAL A 392 -18.70 -15.52 -2.76
N THR A 393 -18.95 -16.71 -2.21
CA THR A 393 -19.10 -16.93 -0.77
C THR A 393 -18.11 -17.97 -0.28
N LEU A 394 -17.82 -17.95 1.02
CA LEU A 394 -17.12 -19.03 1.69
C LEU A 394 -17.81 -20.37 1.43
N MET A 395 -17.00 -21.44 1.31
CA MET A 395 -17.51 -22.81 1.19
C MET A 395 -18.29 -23.26 2.43
N LEU A 396 -17.94 -22.70 3.59
CA LEU A 396 -18.62 -22.93 4.88
C LEU A 396 -18.76 -21.59 5.60
N PRO A 397 -19.95 -21.24 6.13
CA PRO A 397 -20.09 -20.10 7.03
C PRO A 397 -19.12 -20.24 8.20
N SER A 398 -18.30 -19.23 8.46
CA SER A 398 -17.29 -19.33 9.52
C SER A 398 -16.86 -17.97 10.08
N LYS A 399 -16.27 -17.99 11.28
CA LYS A 399 -15.64 -16.84 11.94
C LYS A 399 -14.21 -17.15 12.37
N PHE A 400 -13.43 -16.11 12.65
CA PHE A 400 -12.04 -16.23 13.14
C PHE A 400 -11.10 -17.06 12.25
N HIS A 401 -11.37 -17.16 10.95
CA HIS A 401 -10.40 -17.73 10.04
C HIS A 401 -9.23 -16.75 9.84
N HIS A 402 -8.13 -17.26 9.34
CA HIS A 402 -6.98 -16.43 8.97
C HIS A 402 -7.05 -16.19 7.48
N LEU A 403 -7.04 -14.92 7.09
CA LEU A 403 -6.91 -14.51 5.70
C LEU A 403 -5.47 -14.12 5.44
N VAL A 404 -4.90 -14.71 4.40
CA VAL A 404 -3.51 -14.43 4.04
C VAL A 404 -3.42 -14.16 2.54
N TYR A 405 -2.79 -13.05 2.18
CA TYR A 405 -2.54 -12.73 0.79
C TYR A 405 -1.41 -13.59 0.25
N GLY A 406 -1.66 -14.30 -0.84
CA GLY A 406 -0.70 -15.20 -1.48
C GLY A 406 0.17 -14.55 -2.55
N GLY A 407 -0.08 -13.28 -2.87
CA GLY A 407 0.42 -12.64 -4.09
C GLY A 407 -0.46 -12.98 -5.30
N GLU A 408 -0.22 -12.30 -6.43
CA GLU A 408 -0.86 -12.59 -7.73
C GLU A 408 -2.39 -12.72 -7.68
N ASP A 409 -3.04 -11.87 -6.88
CA ASP A 409 -4.51 -11.85 -6.76
C ASP A 409 -5.08 -13.13 -6.13
N ILE A 410 -4.27 -13.79 -5.29
CA ILE A 410 -4.66 -14.96 -4.51
C ILE A 410 -4.82 -14.61 -3.04
N LEU A 411 -5.92 -15.08 -2.44
CA LEU A 411 -6.14 -15.07 -1.00
C LEU A 411 -6.29 -16.50 -0.49
N TYR A 412 -5.66 -16.80 0.63
CA TYR A 412 -5.86 -18.04 1.36
C TYR A 412 -6.80 -17.80 2.55
N ILE A 413 -7.80 -18.67 2.69
CA ILE A 413 -8.74 -18.70 3.81
C ILE A 413 -8.43 -19.97 4.60
N VAL A 414 -7.91 -19.81 5.80
CA VAL A 414 -7.32 -20.92 6.57
C VAL A 414 -7.96 -21.04 7.94
N GLY A 415 -8.43 -22.24 8.26
CA GLY A 415 -9.00 -22.57 9.56
C GLY A 415 -10.26 -21.77 9.88
N GLY A 416 -10.40 -21.38 11.15
CA GLY A 416 -11.58 -20.70 11.68
C GLY A 416 -12.55 -21.66 12.38
N PHE A 417 -13.75 -21.17 12.67
CA PHE A 417 -14.76 -21.91 13.41
C PHE A 417 -16.14 -21.79 12.76
N SER A 418 -16.89 -22.88 12.74
CA SER A 418 -18.27 -22.97 12.22
C SER A 418 -19.17 -23.63 13.25
N LEU A 419 -20.42 -23.18 13.38
CA LEU A 419 -21.45 -23.97 14.06
C LEU A 419 -21.89 -25.11 13.14
N GLN A 420 -22.05 -26.33 13.68
CA GLN A 420 -22.71 -27.40 12.94
C GLN A 420 -24.22 -27.20 12.91
N GLU A 421 -24.82 -27.19 11.72
CA GLU A 421 -26.27 -27.03 11.54
C GLU A 421 -27.10 -28.15 12.20
N ASN A 422 -26.52 -29.34 12.40
CA ASN A 422 -27.22 -30.53 12.92
C ASN A 422 -26.95 -30.81 14.41
N GLY A 423 -26.13 -30.01 15.08
CA GLY A 423 -25.84 -30.18 16.49
C GLY A 423 -26.96 -29.57 17.33
N VAL A 424 -27.72 -30.40 18.06
CA VAL A 424 -28.81 -29.99 18.97
C VAL A 424 -28.38 -28.93 20.02
N ASN A 425 -27.07 -28.67 20.18
CA ASN A 425 -26.51 -27.69 21.10
C ASN A 425 -25.51 -26.70 20.45
N GLY A 426 -25.49 -26.53 19.13
CA GLY A 426 -24.64 -25.52 18.48
C GLY A 426 -23.14 -25.70 18.79
N THR A 427 -22.63 -26.93 18.71
CA THR A 427 -21.21 -27.18 18.94
C THR A 427 -20.39 -26.46 17.87
N THR A 428 -19.52 -25.55 18.32
CA THR A 428 -18.56 -24.86 17.44
C THR A 428 -17.44 -25.82 17.07
N MET A 429 -17.25 -26.07 15.78
CA MET A 429 -16.15 -26.87 15.26
C MET A 429 -15.06 -25.99 14.66
N ALA A 430 -13.82 -26.27 15.04
CA ALA A 430 -12.66 -25.71 14.38
C ALA A 430 -12.50 -26.34 12.98
N ILE A 431 -12.12 -25.51 12.02
CA ILE A 431 -11.97 -25.87 10.61
C ILE A 431 -10.54 -26.33 10.36
N ASP A 432 -10.39 -27.42 9.63
CA ASP A 432 -9.13 -28.11 9.29
C ASP A 432 -8.68 -27.82 7.85
N ARG A 433 -9.18 -26.74 7.24
CA ARG A 433 -9.11 -26.50 5.78
C ARG A 433 -8.27 -25.29 5.41
N ILE A 434 -7.55 -25.40 4.31
CA ILE A 434 -6.94 -24.30 3.56
C ILE A 434 -7.72 -24.16 2.25
N SER A 435 -8.30 -22.98 2.02
CA SER A 435 -9.00 -22.64 0.78
C SER A 435 -8.26 -21.53 0.05
N LYS A 436 -8.35 -21.52 -1.27
CA LYS A 436 -7.78 -20.50 -2.15
C LYS A 436 -8.89 -19.77 -2.89
N LEU A 437 -8.95 -18.46 -2.71
CA LEU A 437 -9.78 -17.53 -3.49
C LEU A 437 -8.88 -16.84 -4.51
N ASN A 438 -9.23 -16.94 -5.79
CA ASN A 438 -8.64 -16.11 -6.84
C ASN A 438 -9.54 -14.87 -7.02
N THR A 439 -8.99 -13.69 -6.78
CA THR A 439 -9.77 -12.44 -6.76
C THR A 439 -10.04 -11.87 -8.15
N ARG A 440 -9.38 -12.40 -9.21
CA ARG A 440 -9.67 -12.02 -10.61
C ARG A 440 -10.91 -12.72 -11.14
N ASP A 441 -10.97 -14.04 -11.00
CA ASP A 441 -12.07 -14.86 -11.51
C ASP A 441 -13.15 -15.17 -10.46
N LEU A 442 -12.91 -14.75 -9.22
CA LEU A 442 -13.80 -14.93 -8.07
C LEU A 442 -14.13 -16.40 -7.79
N THR A 443 -13.19 -17.30 -8.07
CA THR A 443 -13.32 -18.72 -7.76
C THR A 443 -12.69 -19.06 -6.42
N ILE A 444 -13.40 -19.86 -5.62
CA ILE A 444 -12.89 -20.44 -4.38
C ILE A 444 -12.75 -21.95 -4.53
N ARG A 445 -11.62 -22.51 -4.12
CA ARG A 445 -11.38 -23.95 -4.11
C ARG A 445 -10.63 -24.41 -2.88
N GLU A 446 -10.86 -25.66 -2.47
CA GLU A 446 -10.07 -26.31 -1.44
C GLU A 446 -8.65 -26.59 -1.95
N VAL A 447 -7.65 -26.29 -1.12
CA VAL A 447 -6.22 -26.53 -1.40
C VAL A 447 -5.72 -27.73 -0.61
N ALA A 448 -6.14 -27.83 0.64
CA ALA A 448 -5.77 -28.90 1.55
C ALA A 448 -6.83 -29.03 2.64
N LYS A 449 -7.01 -30.26 3.11
CA LYS A 449 -7.72 -30.61 4.32
C LYS A 449 -6.77 -31.37 5.23
N LEU A 450 -6.58 -30.88 6.43
CA LEU A 450 -5.72 -31.47 7.45
C LEU A 450 -6.56 -32.41 8.32
N ASP A 451 -5.90 -33.32 9.03
CA ASP A 451 -6.50 -34.17 10.06
C ASP A 451 -6.59 -33.48 11.43
N LYS A 452 -6.12 -32.22 11.50
CA LYS A 452 -6.07 -31.41 12.71
C LYS A 452 -6.78 -30.08 12.51
N ALA A 453 -7.55 -29.68 13.52
CA ALA A 453 -8.15 -28.36 13.61
C ALA A 453 -7.07 -27.26 13.64
N ILE A 454 -7.21 -26.24 12.80
CA ILE A 454 -6.26 -25.13 12.72
C ILE A 454 -6.67 -24.04 13.71
N LEU A 455 -5.76 -23.68 14.63
CA LEU A 455 -5.95 -22.56 15.54
C LEU A 455 -5.43 -21.25 14.92
N SER A 456 -4.17 -21.25 14.52
CA SER A 456 -3.51 -20.05 14.00
C SER A 456 -2.54 -20.40 12.89
N VAL A 457 -2.42 -19.51 11.91
CA VAL A 457 -1.51 -19.69 10.79
C VAL A 457 -0.82 -18.38 10.41
N CYS A 458 0.39 -18.48 9.90
CA CYS A 458 0.98 -17.44 9.06
C CYS A 458 1.57 -18.07 7.79
N PHE A 459 1.76 -17.25 6.76
CA PHE A 459 2.23 -17.70 5.45
C PHE A 459 3.59 -17.09 5.15
N ASP A 460 4.51 -17.93 4.71
CA ASP A 460 5.73 -17.52 4.05
C ASP A 460 5.53 -17.62 2.53
N PRO A 461 5.34 -16.48 1.84
CA PRO A 461 5.12 -16.46 0.41
C PRO A 461 6.38 -16.76 -0.40
N GLU A 462 7.58 -16.50 0.14
CA GLU A 462 8.84 -16.77 -0.57
C GLU A 462 8.98 -18.28 -0.77
N ASN A 463 8.74 -19.06 0.29
CA ASN A 463 8.87 -20.51 0.26
C ASN A 463 7.55 -21.27 0.00
N GLN A 464 6.42 -20.55 -0.04
CA GLN A 464 5.06 -21.10 -0.16
C GLN A 464 4.74 -22.10 0.98
N LEU A 465 5.03 -21.68 2.21
CA LEU A 465 4.86 -22.49 3.42
C LEU A 465 3.80 -21.87 4.34
N PHE A 466 2.95 -22.69 4.93
CA PHE A 466 2.09 -22.28 6.04
C PHE A 466 2.66 -22.81 7.35
N TYR A 467 2.92 -21.93 8.32
CA TYR A 467 3.24 -22.32 9.68
C TYR A 467 1.96 -22.34 10.50
N ILE A 468 1.60 -23.52 11.02
CA ILE A 468 0.27 -23.83 11.55
C ILE A 468 0.40 -24.26 13.01
N ILE A 469 -0.30 -23.57 13.90
CA ILE A 469 -0.60 -24.06 15.25
C ILE A 469 -1.98 -24.71 15.23
N THR A 470 -2.08 -25.91 15.78
CA THR A 470 -3.34 -26.64 15.88
C THR A 470 -4.12 -26.29 17.14
N PHE A 471 -5.42 -26.59 17.14
CA PHE A 471 -6.29 -26.45 18.30
C PHE A 471 -6.27 -27.69 19.20
N THR A 472 -5.09 -28.28 19.43
CA THR A 472 -4.89 -29.41 20.35
C THR A 472 -4.34 -28.93 21.70
N ARG A 473 -4.38 -29.79 22.72
CA ARG A 473 -3.72 -29.54 24.00
C ARG A 473 -2.86 -30.76 24.37
N PRO A 474 -1.51 -30.65 24.40
CA PRO A 474 -0.72 -29.45 24.09
C PRO A 474 -0.88 -29.00 22.63
N PHE A 475 -0.57 -27.74 22.33
CA PHE A 475 -0.57 -27.24 20.96
C PHE A 475 0.51 -27.96 20.15
N GLU A 476 0.16 -28.42 18.96
CA GLU A 476 1.11 -28.92 17.99
C GLU A 476 1.46 -27.80 16.99
N PHE A 477 2.69 -27.81 16.48
CA PHE A 477 3.17 -26.84 15.51
C PHE A 477 3.68 -27.53 14.27
N TYR A 478 3.21 -27.11 13.11
CA TYR A 478 3.49 -27.73 11.83
C TYR A 478 3.92 -26.69 10.80
N VAL A 479 4.64 -27.14 9.78
CA VAL A 479 4.78 -26.45 8.51
C VAL A 479 4.11 -27.27 7.42
N PHE A 480 3.22 -26.63 6.65
CA PHE A 480 2.58 -27.22 5.49
C PHE A 480 3.17 -26.60 4.22
N ASN A 481 3.79 -27.44 3.39
CA ASN A 481 4.39 -27.01 2.13
C ASN A 481 3.33 -27.04 1.02
N LEU A 482 3.01 -25.87 0.45
CA LEU A 482 1.95 -25.76 -0.54
C LEU A 482 2.29 -26.47 -1.86
N LYS A 483 3.58 -26.59 -2.20
CA LYS A 483 4.06 -27.23 -3.43
C LYS A 483 4.05 -28.75 -3.30
N THR A 484 4.63 -29.30 -2.22
CA THR A 484 4.73 -30.75 -2.01
C THR A 484 3.48 -31.35 -1.38
N LYS A 485 2.61 -30.53 -0.78
CA LYS A 485 1.44 -30.94 0.01
C LYS A 485 1.81 -31.73 1.27
N GLU A 486 3.05 -31.64 1.72
CA GLU A 486 3.53 -32.31 2.92
C GLU A 486 3.29 -31.44 4.16
N LEU A 487 2.88 -32.11 5.25
CA LEU A 487 2.75 -31.53 6.58
C LEU A 487 3.88 -32.07 7.46
N THR A 488 4.77 -31.20 7.93
CA THR A 488 5.92 -31.58 8.76
C THR A 488 5.75 -31.02 10.17
N SER A 489 5.92 -31.87 11.18
CA SER A 489 5.90 -31.42 12.59
C SER A 489 7.16 -30.64 12.90
N LEU A 490 6.99 -29.54 13.63
CA LEU A 490 8.05 -28.69 14.17
C LEU A 490 8.07 -28.79 15.71
N GLN A 491 9.01 -28.11 16.36
CA GLN A 491 8.97 -28.00 17.83
C GLN A 491 7.68 -27.27 18.26
N SER A 492 6.91 -27.90 19.15
CA SER A 492 5.71 -27.27 19.72
C SER A 492 6.06 -26.01 20.54
N PRO A 493 5.17 -24.99 20.56
CA PRO A 493 5.36 -23.83 21.41
C PRO A 493 5.36 -24.22 22.89
N PRO A 494 5.93 -23.37 23.77
CA PRO A 494 5.85 -23.56 25.21
C PRO A 494 4.40 -23.76 25.68
N ILE A 495 4.20 -24.66 26.63
CA ILE A 495 2.86 -24.95 27.17
C ILE A 495 2.37 -23.72 27.93
N VAL A 496 1.25 -23.16 27.46
CA VAL A 496 0.59 -22.06 28.15
C VAL A 496 -0.79 -22.49 28.62
N LEU A 497 -1.04 -22.34 29.92
CA LEU A 497 -2.35 -22.54 30.53
C LEU A 497 -3.23 -21.32 30.27
N VAL A 498 -3.78 -21.22 29.05
CA VAL A 498 -4.74 -20.16 28.69
C VAL A 498 -6.17 -20.65 28.83
N LYS A 499 -7.07 -19.77 29.28
CA LYS A 499 -8.52 -20.00 29.22
C LYS A 499 -8.94 -20.28 27.77
N ALA A 500 -9.85 -21.23 27.57
CA ALA A 500 -10.25 -21.68 26.23
C ALA A 500 -10.72 -20.55 25.31
N GLU A 501 -11.41 -19.55 25.87
CA GLU A 501 -11.96 -18.41 25.14
C GLU A 501 -10.88 -17.54 24.48
N SER A 502 -9.77 -17.27 25.19
CA SER A 502 -8.68 -16.41 24.70
C SER A 502 -7.81 -17.09 23.65
N ILE A 503 -7.84 -18.43 23.57
CA ILE A 503 -7.02 -19.20 22.62
C ILE A 503 -7.43 -18.87 21.18
N SER A 504 -8.72 -18.71 20.91
CA SER A 504 -9.25 -18.38 19.57
C SER A 504 -8.71 -17.07 18.97
N LEU A 505 -8.10 -16.23 19.81
CA LEU A 505 -7.54 -14.94 19.44
C LEU A 505 -6.02 -14.98 19.27
N THR A 506 -5.38 -16.15 19.47
CA THR A 506 -3.96 -16.36 19.19
C THR A 506 -3.67 -16.11 17.72
N LYS A 507 -2.58 -15.37 17.44
CA LYS A 507 -2.16 -15.02 16.08
C LYS A 507 -0.68 -15.34 15.88
N LEU A 508 -0.36 -15.81 14.67
CA LEU A 508 0.99 -16.01 14.18
C LEU A 508 1.35 -14.91 13.19
N TYR A 509 2.61 -14.51 13.18
CA TYR A 509 3.17 -13.52 12.26
C TYR A 509 4.48 -14.06 11.68
N HIS A 510 4.61 -13.99 10.37
CA HIS A 510 5.87 -14.29 9.69
C HIS A 510 6.74 -13.03 9.69
N CYS A 511 7.94 -13.13 10.25
CA CYS A 511 8.87 -12.01 10.47
C CYS A 511 10.22 -12.30 9.78
N GLY A 512 10.20 -12.95 8.62
CA GLY A 512 11.42 -13.45 7.95
C GLY A 512 11.84 -14.78 8.54
N ASN A 513 13.06 -14.89 9.07
CA ASN A 513 13.56 -16.15 9.65
C ASN A 513 12.96 -16.49 11.05
N THR A 514 11.89 -15.81 11.44
CA THR A 514 11.24 -15.94 12.74
C THR A 514 9.73 -15.93 12.60
N ILE A 515 9.05 -16.82 13.31
CA ILE A 515 7.60 -16.78 13.47
C ILE A 515 7.29 -16.23 14.86
N ALA A 516 6.57 -15.11 14.94
CA ALA A 516 6.09 -14.57 16.19
C ALA A 516 4.69 -15.09 16.50
N MET A 517 4.46 -15.43 17.77
CA MET A 517 3.17 -15.82 18.30
C MET A 517 2.81 -14.92 19.48
N ILE A 518 1.58 -14.41 19.45
CA ILE A 518 1.02 -13.57 20.52
C ILE A 518 -0.22 -14.24 21.09
N TYR A 519 -0.26 -14.33 22.42
CA TYR A 519 -1.46 -14.70 23.16
C TYR A 519 -2.14 -13.45 23.71
N PRO A 520 -3.42 -13.23 23.41
CA PRO A 520 -4.20 -12.16 24.01
C PRO A 520 -4.76 -12.63 25.38
N SER A 521 -3.85 -13.02 26.28
CA SER A 521 -4.17 -13.32 27.67
C SER A 521 -3.79 -12.14 28.55
N PRO A 522 -4.63 -11.71 29.51
CA PRO A 522 -4.26 -10.69 30.50
C PRO A 522 -2.97 -11.06 31.28
N THR A 523 -2.73 -12.35 31.49
CA THR A 523 -1.54 -12.83 32.21
C THR A 523 -0.25 -12.80 31.39
N MET A 524 -0.34 -12.62 30.07
CA MET A 524 0.81 -12.65 29.15
C MET A 524 0.77 -11.51 28.14
N ILE A 525 0.17 -10.38 28.54
CA ILE A 525 -0.04 -9.23 27.68
C ILE A 525 1.27 -8.67 27.11
N GLN A 526 2.37 -8.82 27.86
CA GLN A 526 3.73 -8.35 27.56
C GLN A 526 4.69 -9.44 27.06
N THR A 527 4.16 -10.60 26.68
CA THR A 527 4.98 -11.73 26.22
C THR A 527 4.80 -11.95 24.73
N ILE A 528 5.91 -12.12 24.02
CA ILE A 528 5.96 -12.59 22.64
C ILE A 528 6.75 -13.90 22.59
N PHE A 529 6.19 -14.89 21.92
CA PHE A 529 6.86 -16.16 21.67
C PHE A 529 7.43 -16.11 20.26
N LYS A 530 8.69 -16.46 20.08
CA LYS A 530 9.37 -16.41 18.79
C LYS A 530 9.88 -17.80 18.44
N TYR A 531 9.61 -18.27 17.24
CA TYR A 531 10.16 -19.49 16.71
C TYR A 531 11.22 -19.16 15.67
N SER A 532 12.47 -19.56 15.91
CA SER A 532 13.54 -19.50 14.92
C SER A 532 13.36 -20.62 13.91
N ILE A 533 13.16 -20.27 12.64
CA ILE A 533 12.98 -21.25 11.55
C ILE A 533 14.28 -22.04 11.34
N ALA A 534 15.43 -21.36 11.38
CA ALA A 534 16.73 -21.98 11.20
C ALA A 534 17.09 -22.95 12.33
N ASP A 535 16.80 -22.59 13.57
CA ASP A 535 17.18 -23.40 14.74
C ASP A 535 16.10 -24.40 15.16
N ASN A 536 14.90 -24.33 14.54
CA ASN A 536 13.71 -25.07 14.94
C ASN A 536 13.42 -24.94 16.45
N HIS A 537 13.52 -23.71 16.98
CA HIS A 537 13.45 -23.46 18.42
C HIS A 537 12.55 -22.30 18.81
N TRP A 538 11.78 -22.46 19.90
CA TRP A 538 10.97 -21.40 20.50
C TRP A 538 11.73 -20.67 21.62
N SER A 539 11.78 -19.35 21.55
CA SER A 539 12.13 -18.47 22.67
C SER A 539 10.88 -17.75 23.20
N GLN A 540 10.94 -17.38 24.47
CA GLN A 540 9.96 -16.52 25.11
C GLN A 540 10.64 -15.23 25.51
N ASN A 541 10.11 -14.11 25.01
CA ASN A 541 10.67 -12.79 25.26
C ASN A 541 9.59 -11.92 25.92
N GLU A 542 9.96 -11.23 26.98
CA GLU A 542 9.14 -10.17 27.56
C GLU A 542 9.58 -8.85 26.96
N PHE A 543 8.65 -8.10 26.38
CA PHE A 543 8.96 -6.77 25.87
C PHE A 543 8.75 -5.73 26.96
N LYS A 544 9.67 -4.77 27.03
CA LYS A 544 9.56 -3.63 27.95
C LYS A 544 8.58 -2.64 27.33
N LEU A 545 7.44 -2.43 27.99
CA LEU A 545 6.55 -1.34 27.64
C LEU A 545 7.26 -0.02 27.95
N SER A 546 7.82 0.61 26.93
CA SER A 546 8.37 1.93 27.07
C SER A 546 7.24 2.94 26.89
N MET A 547 6.93 3.67 27.97
CA MET A 547 6.22 4.92 27.81
C MET A 547 7.20 5.86 27.14
N ILE A 548 6.93 6.25 25.90
CA ILE A 548 7.74 7.27 25.26
C ILE A 548 7.57 8.54 26.12
N ASN A 549 8.64 8.96 26.80
CA ASN A 549 8.68 10.24 27.50
C ASN A 549 8.75 11.36 26.45
N ILE A 550 7.63 11.66 25.80
CA ILE A 550 7.51 12.73 24.76
C ILE A 550 7.27 14.10 25.41
N TYR A 551 7.53 14.27 26.71
CA TYR A 551 7.62 15.60 27.30
C TYR A 551 9.02 16.17 27.05
N LYS A 552 9.28 16.62 25.81
CA LYS A 552 10.30 17.62 25.49
C LYS A 552 10.02 18.32 24.17
#